data_AF-A0A9E2L2G7-F1
#
_entry.id   AF-A0A9E2L2G7-F1
#
_cell.length_a   1.000
_cell.length_b   1.000
_cell.length_c   1.000
_cell.angle_alpha   90.00
_cell.angle_beta   90.00
_cell.angle_gamma   90.00
#
_symmetry.space_group_name_H-M   'P 1'
#
loop_
_entity.id
_entity.type
_entity.pdbx_description
1 polymer ?
#
loop_
_entity_poly.entity_id
_entity_poly.type
_entity_poly.pdbx_seq_one_letter_code
_entity_poly.pdbx_strand_id
1 'polypeptide(L)'
;MKCVYYFSLLLVFFLFSCNNTDKVIETTWNDFENEQYVSAMEKFSGIAKKYKNDWNKGYSQECQVLRYLYFTEKISQEHFLIEIKAVYDLWYAHNPSEKKHLIPYGCTVYLLGDEKQSVAIIKQVYNENWKYNFENPSADDIHNFFAGITTGAINKEDYQNTVYEFLFDLTDKEIINIFVGN
;
A
#
# COMPACT_ATOMS: atom_id res chain seq x y z
N MET A 1 -16.71 -12.51 11.82
CA MET A 1 -15.99 -12.46 10.53
C MET A 1 -14.56 -11.89 10.63
N LYS A 2 -13.79 -12.19 11.69
CA LYS A 2 -12.39 -11.73 11.81
C LYS A 2 -11.37 -12.69 11.17
N CYS A 3 -11.68 -13.98 11.08
CA CYS A 3 -10.72 -14.99 10.60
C CYS A 3 -10.44 -14.98 9.10
N VAL A 4 -11.33 -14.46 8.25
CA VAL A 4 -11.14 -14.47 6.78
C VAL A 4 -10.15 -13.40 6.32
N TYR A 5 -10.08 -12.27 7.03
CA TYR A 5 -9.19 -11.13 6.71
C TYR A 5 -7.71 -11.43 7.00
N TYR A 6 -7.43 -12.14 8.10
CA TYR A 6 -6.06 -12.60 8.39
C TYR A 6 -5.61 -13.72 7.45
N PHE A 7 -6.55 -14.53 6.95
CA PHE A 7 -6.26 -15.61 6.02
C PHE A 7 -5.86 -15.09 4.62
N SER A 8 -6.45 -13.99 4.16
CA SER A 8 -6.03 -13.34 2.90
C SER A 8 -4.67 -12.65 3.01
N LEU A 9 -4.36 -12.02 4.16
CA LEU A 9 -3.03 -11.47 4.44
C LEU A 9 -1.96 -12.57 4.40
N LEU A 10 -2.16 -13.68 5.12
CA LEU A 10 -1.25 -14.83 5.14
C LEU A 10 -1.12 -15.55 3.78
N LEU A 11 -2.17 -15.57 2.95
CA LEU A 11 -2.10 -16.16 1.60
C LEU A 11 -1.19 -15.35 0.66
N VAL A 12 -1.18 -14.02 0.78
CA VAL A 12 -0.27 -13.13 0.02
C VAL A 12 1.18 -13.32 0.47
N PHE A 13 1.43 -13.53 1.77
CA PHE A 13 2.74 -13.91 2.30
C PHE A 13 3.27 -15.21 1.67
N PHE A 14 2.40 -16.21 1.48
CA PHE A 14 2.77 -17.51 0.90
C PHE A 14 2.99 -17.46 -0.62
N LEU A 15 2.24 -16.65 -1.36
CA LEU A 15 2.33 -16.62 -2.83
C LEU A 15 3.53 -15.80 -3.36
N PHE A 16 4.02 -14.80 -2.60
CA PHE A 16 5.20 -14.01 -3.01
C PHE A 16 6.54 -14.63 -2.60
N SER A 17 6.58 -15.41 -1.52
CA SER A 17 7.78 -16.15 -1.11
C SER A 17 8.15 -17.27 -2.10
N CYS A 18 7.16 -17.89 -2.76
CA CYS A 18 7.42 -18.95 -3.74
C CYS A 18 7.97 -18.49 -5.10
N ASN A 19 7.89 -17.19 -5.44
CA ASN A 19 8.35 -16.69 -6.75
C ASN A 19 9.72 -15.97 -6.72
N ASN A 20 10.31 -15.75 -5.54
CA ASN A 20 11.62 -15.10 -5.42
C ASN A 20 12.70 -16.13 -5.06
N THR A 21 13.40 -16.65 -6.06
CA THR A 21 14.58 -17.55 -5.92
C THR A 21 15.83 -16.85 -5.33
N ASP A 22 15.70 -15.67 -4.72
CA ASP A 22 16.82 -14.96 -4.13
C ASP A 22 17.03 -15.44 -2.69
N LYS A 23 18.08 -16.24 -2.49
CA LYS A 23 18.46 -16.83 -1.21
C LYS A 23 18.56 -15.80 -0.08
N VAL A 24 18.91 -14.55 -0.39
CA VAL A 24 18.99 -13.49 0.63
C VAL A 24 17.60 -13.11 1.15
N ILE A 25 16.60 -13.02 0.26
CA ILE A 25 15.20 -12.74 0.65
C ILE A 25 14.66 -13.90 1.51
N GLU A 26 14.89 -15.15 1.10
CA GLU A 26 14.51 -16.33 1.87
C GLU A 26 15.12 -16.33 3.27
N THR A 27 16.44 -16.10 3.40
CA THR A 27 17.08 -16.04 4.72
C THR A 27 16.58 -14.89 5.59
N THR A 28 16.16 -13.78 4.97
CA THR A 28 15.62 -12.62 5.72
C THR A 28 14.23 -12.93 6.28
N TRP A 29 13.43 -13.74 5.57
CA TRP A 29 12.17 -14.25 6.10
C TRP A 29 12.36 -15.16 7.31
N ASN A 30 13.43 -15.97 7.34
CA ASN A 30 13.74 -16.78 8.53
C ASN A 30 13.97 -15.90 9.77
N ASP A 31 14.61 -14.73 9.63
CA ASP A 31 14.76 -13.81 10.77
C ASP A 31 13.40 -13.30 11.26
N PHE A 32 12.50 -12.96 10.33
CA PHE A 32 11.13 -12.56 10.65
C PHE A 32 10.35 -13.68 11.36
N GLU A 33 10.43 -14.93 10.88
CA GLU A 33 9.79 -16.09 11.49
C GLU A 33 10.33 -16.39 12.90
N ASN A 34 11.58 -16.03 13.17
CA ASN A 34 12.20 -16.12 14.51
C ASN A 34 11.99 -14.85 15.35
N GLU A 35 11.00 -14.02 15.01
CA GLU A 35 10.62 -12.76 15.69
C GLU A 35 11.73 -11.69 15.73
N GLN A 36 12.75 -11.78 14.87
CA GLN A 36 13.84 -10.80 14.76
C GLN A 36 13.47 -9.66 13.79
N TYR A 37 12.33 -9.00 14.05
CA TYR A 37 11.71 -8.05 13.13
C TYR A 37 12.60 -6.87 12.72
N VAL A 38 13.37 -6.30 13.66
CA VAL A 38 14.30 -5.19 13.38
C VAL A 38 15.38 -5.64 12.38
N SER A 39 15.95 -6.83 12.58
CA SER A 39 16.96 -7.36 11.66
C SER A 39 16.38 -7.64 10.27
N ALA A 40 15.18 -8.21 10.21
CA ALA A 40 14.48 -8.45 8.96
C ALA A 40 14.22 -7.13 8.19
N MET A 41 13.74 -6.10 8.89
CA MET A 41 13.52 -4.76 8.33
C MET A 41 14.81 -4.14 7.78
N GLU A 42 15.90 -4.15 8.56
CA GLU A 42 17.19 -3.61 8.12
C GLU A 42 17.73 -4.33 6.88
N LYS A 43 17.57 -5.65 6.81
CA LYS A 43 17.98 -6.47 5.65
C LYS A 43 17.13 -6.16 4.42
N PHE A 44 15.81 -6.09 4.54
CA PHE A 44 14.93 -5.72 3.42
C PHE A 44 15.20 -4.29 2.93
N SER A 45 15.40 -3.33 3.83
CA SER A 45 15.79 -1.96 3.48
C SER A 45 17.14 -1.93 2.73
N GLY A 46 18.10 -2.76 3.16
CA GLY A 46 19.38 -2.94 2.45
C GLY A 46 19.21 -3.51 1.04
N ILE A 47 18.34 -4.50 0.87
CA ILE A 47 18.00 -5.07 -0.44
C ILE A 47 17.33 -4.02 -1.34
N ALA A 48 16.37 -3.26 -0.82
CA ALA A 48 15.69 -2.18 -1.55
C ALA A 48 16.68 -1.14 -2.07
N LYS A 49 17.63 -0.71 -1.23
CA LYS A 49 18.69 0.23 -1.62
C LYS A 49 19.63 -0.33 -2.69
N LYS A 50 19.79 -1.66 -2.78
CA LYS A 50 20.59 -2.32 -3.82
C LYS A 50 19.81 -2.50 -5.13
N TYR A 51 18.54 -2.88 -5.04
CA TYR A 51 17.65 -3.16 -6.18
C TYR A 51 16.59 -2.05 -6.35
N LYS A 52 17.07 -0.81 -6.48
CA LYS A 52 16.28 0.43 -6.42
C LYS A 52 15.10 0.52 -7.40
N ASN A 53 15.16 -0.22 -8.50
CA ASN A 53 14.16 -0.19 -9.58
C ASN A 53 13.27 -1.44 -9.58
N ASP A 54 13.33 -2.28 -8.55
CA ASP A 54 12.54 -3.52 -8.44
C ASP A 54 11.77 -3.54 -7.12
N TRP A 55 10.48 -3.17 -7.18
CA TRP A 55 9.59 -3.16 -6.02
C TRP A 55 9.52 -4.51 -5.29
N ASN A 56 9.65 -5.61 -6.05
CA ASN A 56 9.56 -6.95 -5.51
C ASN A 56 10.83 -7.39 -4.77
N LYS A 57 11.86 -6.52 -4.69
CA LYS A 57 13.11 -6.74 -3.98
C LYS A 57 13.34 -5.70 -2.89
N GLY A 58 13.05 -6.09 -1.66
CA GLY A 58 13.23 -5.25 -0.47
C GLY A 58 11.97 -4.45 -0.15
N TYR A 59 11.54 -3.56 -1.06
CA TYR A 59 10.41 -2.64 -0.80
C TYR A 59 9.12 -3.37 -0.41
N SER A 60 8.67 -4.31 -1.24
CA SER A 60 7.45 -5.08 -0.97
C SER A 60 7.52 -5.88 0.33
N GLN A 61 8.67 -6.48 0.64
CA GLN A 61 8.85 -7.26 1.86
C GLN A 61 8.89 -6.38 3.11
N GLU A 62 9.55 -5.22 3.03
CA GLU A 62 9.58 -4.21 4.10
C GLU A 62 8.16 -3.71 4.41
N CYS A 63 7.36 -3.37 3.39
CA CYS A 63 5.94 -3.05 3.55
C CYS A 63 5.16 -4.20 4.20
N GLN A 64 5.40 -5.46 3.80
CA GLN A 64 4.71 -6.63 4.37
C GLN A 64 5.01 -6.81 5.85
N VAL A 65 6.27 -6.69 6.27
CA VAL A 65 6.66 -6.76 7.69
C VAL A 65 5.99 -5.65 8.48
N LEU A 66 6.03 -4.41 8.00
CA LEU A 66 5.38 -3.26 8.66
C LEU A 66 3.88 -3.47 8.84
N ARG A 67 3.19 -3.96 7.80
CA ARG A 67 1.75 -4.27 7.86
C ARG A 67 1.45 -5.36 8.86
N TYR A 68 2.25 -6.43 8.87
CA TYR A 68 2.11 -7.49 9.87
C TYR A 68 2.23 -6.93 11.29
N LEU A 69 3.28 -6.16 11.57
CA LEU A 69 3.50 -5.58 12.89
C LEU A 69 2.35 -4.65 13.31
N TYR A 70 1.82 -3.86 12.39
CA TYR A 70 0.68 -2.98 12.66
C TYR A 70 -0.61 -3.77 12.95
N PHE A 71 -1.00 -4.69 12.07
CA PHE A 71 -2.26 -5.45 12.22
C PHE A 71 -2.24 -6.50 13.33
N THR A 72 -1.06 -6.86 13.82
CA THR A 72 -0.87 -7.69 15.01
C THR A 72 -0.59 -6.86 16.27
N GLU A 73 -0.78 -5.54 16.19
CA GLU A 73 -0.69 -4.59 17.31
C GLU A 73 0.70 -4.58 17.99
N LYS A 74 1.76 -4.90 17.26
CA LYS A 74 3.17 -4.85 17.72
C LYS A 74 3.78 -3.45 17.64
N ILE A 75 3.27 -2.61 16.75
CA ILE A 75 3.67 -1.20 16.60
C ILE A 75 2.44 -0.29 16.58
N SER A 76 2.62 0.98 16.96
CA SER A 76 1.55 1.98 16.89
C SER A 76 1.22 2.35 15.44
N GLN A 77 0.03 2.94 15.23
CA GLN A 77 -0.36 3.49 13.92
C GLN A 77 0.63 4.55 13.44
N GLU A 78 1.04 5.48 14.32
CA GLU A 78 1.99 6.53 13.99
C GLU A 78 3.33 5.94 13.52
N HIS A 79 3.86 4.95 14.25
CA HIS A 79 5.10 4.28 13.86
C HIS A 79 4.95 3.58 12.51
N PHE A 80 3.85 2.86 12.29
CA PHE A 80 3.58 2.20 11.02
C PHE A 80 3.54 3.19 9.84
N LEU A 81 2.83 4.32 10.00
CA LEU A 81 2.69 5.32 8.94
C LEU A 81 4.03 6.00 8.60
N ILE A 82 4.83 6.34 9.62
CA ILE A 82 6.16 6.94 9.43
C ILE A 82 7.07 5.98 8.64
N GLU A 83 7.16 4.72 9.07
CA GLU A 83 8.05 3.74 8.46
C GLU A 83 7.59 3.38 7.04
N ILE A 84 6.29 3.15 6.81
CA ILE A 84 5.81 2.80 5.47
C ILE A 84 5.93 3.99 4.50
N LYS A 85 5.77 5.23 4.98
CA LYS A 85 6.06 6.43 4.19
C LYS A 85 7.53 6.45 3.77
N ALA A 86 8.47 6.11 4.65
CA ALA A 86 9.89 6.10 4.31
C ALA A 86 10.21 5.11 3.17
N VAL A 87 9.55 3.94 3.15
CA VAL A 87 9.67 2.97 2.05
C VAL A 87 9.16 3.58 0.73
N TYR A 88 7.99 4.23 0.76
CA TYR A 88 7.42 4.89 -0.43
C TYR A 88 8.25 6.09 -0.90
N ASP A 89 8.76 6.92 0.01
CA ASP A 89 9.66 8.04 -0.31
C ASP A 89 10.89 7.51 -1.07
N LEU A 90 11.50 6.43 -0.57
CA LEU A 90 12.67 5.81 -1.19
C LEU A 90 12.35 5.23 -2.57
N TRP A 91 11.20 4.58 -2.73
CA TRP A 91 10.76 4.05 -4.03
C TRP A 91 10.50 5.18 -5.03
N TYR A 92 9.72 6.19 -4.63
CA TYR A 92 9.32 7.32 -5.46
C TYR A 92 10.51 8.16 -5.92
N ALA A 93 11.52 8.33 -5.06
CA ALA A 93 12.75 9.03 -5.42
C ALA A 93 13.53 8.34 -6.56
N HIS A 94 13.47 7.02 -6.65
CA HIS A 94 14.16 6.24 -7.69
C HIS A 94 13.27 5.97 -8.91
N ASN A 95 11.94 5.92 -8.73
CA ASN A 95 10.97 5.52 -9.75
C ASN A 95 9.80 6.53 -9.88
N PRO A 96 10.07 7.82 -10.14
CA PRO A 96 9.05 8.88 -10.07
C PRO A 96 7.95 8.77 -11.14
N SER A 97 8.20 8.02 -12.22
CA SER A 97 7.21 7.77 -13.28
C SER A 97 6.32 6.56 -13.01
N GLU A 98 6.66 5.72 -12.02
CA GLU A 98 5.89 4.54 -11.69
C GLU A 98 4.64 4.98 -10.90
N LYS A 99 3.48 4.73 -11.49
CA LYS A 99 2.20 5.08 -10.87
C LYS A 99 1.72 4.02 -9.90
N LYS A 100 2.22 2.79 -10.05
CA LYS A 100 1.96 1.71 -9.12
C LYS A 100 2.43 2.16 -7.73
N HIS A 101 1.58 1.98 -6.73
CA HIS A 101 1.80 2.38 -5.34
C HIS A 101 1.65 3.87 -4.98
N LEU A 102 1.25 4.75 -5.92
CA LEU A 102 1.02 6.16 -5.56
C LEU A 102 -0.25 6.38 -4.72
N ILE A 103 -1.31 5.58 -4.88
CA ILE A 103 -2.49 5.63 -4.00
C ILE A 103 -2.12 5.31 -2.55
N PRO A 104 -1.54 4.14 -2.23
CA PRO A 104 -1.16 3.85 -0.84
C PRO A 104 -0.16 4.86 -0.28
N TYR A 105 0.79 5.34 -1.09
CA TYR A 105 1.70 6.39 -0.67
C TYR A 105 0.97 7.68 -0.32
N GLY A 106 0.13 8.20 -1.22
CA GLY A 106 -0.64 9.42 -0.98
C GLY A 106 -1.57 9.30 0.22
N CYS A 107 -2.23 8.14 0.40
CA CYS A 107 -3.03 7.87 1.61
C CYS A 107 -2.17 7.90 2.88
N THR A 108 -0.96 7.32 2.85
CA THR A 108 -0.03 7.36 4.00
C THR A 108 0.34 8.80 4.35
N VAL A 109 0.64 9.63 3.33
CA VAL A 109 0.97 11.05 3.51
C VAL A 109 -0.20 11.86 4.06
N TYR A 110 -1.42 11.57 3.59
CA TYR A 110 -2.65 12.17 4.12
C TYR A 110 -2.85 11.85 5.61
N LEU A 111 -2.70 10.58 5.99
CA LEU A 111 -2.86 10.12 7.37
C LEU A 111 -1.80 10.68 8.32
N LEU A 112 -0.68 11.18 7.79
CA LEU A 112 0.36 11.91 8.53
C LEU A 112 0.13 13.43 8.55
N GLY A 113 -0.96 13.92 7.95
CA GLY A 113 -1.40 15.31 8.01
C GLY A 113 -0.91 16.22 6.87
N ASP A 114 -0.23 15.70 5.84
CA ASP A 114 0.18 16.50 4.67
C ASP A 114 -0.79 16.31 3.49
N GLU A 115 -1.96 16.93 3.60
CA GLU A 115 -3.02 16.86 2.58
C GLU A 115 -2.53 17.36 1.21
N LYS A 116 -1.72 18.42 1.19
CA LYS A 116 -1.25 19.03 -0.06
C LYS A 116 -0.33 18.09 -0.83
N GLN A 117 0.61 17.47 -0.13
CA GLN A 117 1.50 16.48 -0.75
C GLN A 117 0.72 15.24 -1.17
N SER A 118 -0.21 14.76 -0.34
CA SER A 118 -1.08 13.63 -0.65
C SER A 118 -1.85 13.83 -1.96
N VAL A 119 -2.58 14.94 -2.10
CA VAL A 119 -3.32 15.27 -3.33
C VAL A 119 -2.37 15.35 -4.53
N ALA A 120 -1.17 15.90 -4.36
CA ALA A 120 -0.19 16.00 -5.43
C ALA A 120 0.37 14.64 -5.89
N ILE A 121 0.41 13.65 -5.01
CA ILE A 121 0.78 12.26 -5.33
C ILE A 121 -0.40 11.55 -6.02
N ILE A 122 -1.58 11.56 -5.37
CA ILE A 122 -2.76 10.82 -5.81
C ILE A 122 -3.22 11.24 -7.21
N LYS A 123 -3.20 12.55 -7.50
CA LYS A 123 -3.62 13.07 -8.82
C LYS A 123 -2.84 12.49 -10.00
N GLN A 124 -1.64 11.96 -9.78
CA GLN A 124 -0.82 11.37 -10.84
C GLN A 124 -1.39 10.04 -11.34
N VAL A 125 -2.20 9.37 -10.52
CA VAL A 125 -2.89 8.12 -10.85
C VAL A 125 -4.10 8.37 -11.72
N TYR A 126 -4.83 9.47 -11.50
CA TYR A 126 -6.08 9.76 -12.17
C TYR A 126 -5.95 9.82 -13.70
N ASN A 127 -6.84 9.09 -14.37
CA ASN A 127 -7.06 9.10 -15.81
C ASN A 127 -8.53 9.42 -16.09
N GLU A 128 -8.79 10.56 -16.71
CA GLU A 128 -10.13 11.01 -17.09
C GLU A 128 -10.84 10.11 -18.11
N ASN A 129 -10.06 9.36 -18.90
CA ASN A 129 -10.58 8.45 -19.93
C ASN A 129 -10.79 7.03 -19.41
N TRP A 130 -10.70 6.83 -18.09
CA TRP A 130 -10.89 5.53 -17.47
C TRP A 130 -12.32 5.01 -17.66
N LYS A 131 -12.44 3.72 -17.95
CA LYS A 131 -13.74 3.06 -18.14
C LYS A 131 -14.02 2.15 -16.97
N TYR A 132 -14.79 2.64 -16.01
CA TYR A 132 -15.12 1.91 -14.79
C TYR A 132 -15.97 0.67 -15.05
N ASN A 133 -15.59 -0.44 -14.42
CA ASN A 133 -16.44 -1.63 -14.34
C ASN A 133 -17.34 -1.53 -13.10
N PHE A 134 -18.66 -1.41 -13.30
CA PHE A 134 -19.63 -1.28 -12.20
C PHE A 134 -20.11 -2.62 -11.63
N GLU A 135 -19.86 -3.73 -12.33
CA GLU A 135 -20.27 -5.07 -11.88
C GLU A 135 -19.18 -5.74 -11.05
N ASN A 136 -17.93 -5.61 -11.47
CA ASN A 136 -16.77 -6.21 -10.82
C ASN A 136 -15.55 -5.29 -10.90
N PRO A 137 -15.47 -4.27 -10.03
CA PRO A 137 -14.38 -3.30 -10.06
C PRO A 137 -13.04 -3.96 -9.72
N SER A 138 -12.04 -3.69 -10.56
CA SER A 138 -10.65 -4.07 -10.30
C SER A 138 -10.00 -3.14 -9.28
N ALA A 139 -8.82 -3.52 -8.75
CA ALA A 139 -8.04 -2.62 -7.89
C ALA A 139 -7.68 -1.31 -8.60
N ASP A 140 -7.40 -1.36 -9.90
CA ASP A 140 -7.09 -0.17 -10.70
C ASP A 140 -8.32 0.73 -10.89
N ASP A 141 -9.52 0.14 -11.02
CA ASP A 141 -10.77 0.91 -11.01
C ASP A 141 -10.93 1.68 -9.70
N ILE A 142 -10.77 1.00 -8.56
CA ILE A 142 -10.87 1.60 -7.23
C ILE A 142 -9.82 2.70 -7.04
N HIS A 143 -8.59 2.48 -7.47
CA HIS A 143 -7.50 3.45 -7.40
C HIS A 143 -7.76 4.69 -8.26
N ASN A 144 -8.19 4.52 -9.51
CA ASN A 144 -8.51 5.63 -10.40
C ASN A 144 -9.72 6.42 -9.87
N PHE A 145 -10.75 5.72 -9.39
CA PHE A 145 -11.94 6.33 -8.81
C PHE A 145 -11.58 7.17 -7.58
N PHE A 146 -10.84 6.60 -6.64
CA PHE A 146 -10.38 7.31 -5.45
C PHE A 146 -9.57 8.55 -5.80
N ALA A 147 -8.68 8.47 -6.80
CA ALA A 147 -7.95 9.62 -7.29
C ALA A 147 -8.86 10.70 -7.89
N GLY A 148 -9.92 10.28 -8.59
CA GLY A 148 -10.97 11.17 -9.11
C GLY A 148 -11.74 11.90 -8.01
N ILE A 149 -12.08 11.23 -6.91
CA ILE A 149 -12.68 11.87 -5.73
C ILE A 149 -11.73 12.91 -5.15
N THR A 150 -10.48 12.52 -4.86
CA THR A 150 -9.47 13.40 -4.23
C THR A 150 -9.17 14.65 -5.07
N THR A 151 -9.30 14.56 -6.39
CA THR A 151 -9.08 15.69 -7.31
C THR A 151 -10.34 16.52 -7.58
N GLY A 152 -11.50 16.12 -7.04
CA GLY A 152 -12.79 16.77 -7.31
C GLY A 152 -13.32 16.52 -8.73
N ALA A 153 -12.74 15.59 -9.48
CA ALA A 153 -13.16 15.24 -10.83
C ALA A 153 -14.37 14.29 -10.85
N ILE A 154 -14.66 13.63 -9.74
CA ILE A 154 -15.83 12.75 -9.57
C ILE A 154 -16.83 13.42 -8.64
N ASN A 155 -18.04 13.62 -9.15
CA ASN A 155 -19.17 14.10 -8.36
C ASN A 155 -19.86 12.92 -7.66
N LYS A 156 -20.09 13.05 -6.34
CA LYS A 156 -20.78 12.06 -5.53
C LYS A 156 -22.19 11.72 -6.04
N GLU A 157 -22.91 12.72 -6.55
CA GLU A 157 -24.29 12.55 -7.01
C GLU A 157 -24.41 11.57 -8.18
N ASP A 158 -23.41 11.55 -9.08
CA ASP A 158 -23.41 10.70 -10.28
C ASP A 158 -23.21 9.21 -9.96
N TYR A 159 -22.77 8.90 -8.74
CA TYR A 159 -22.35 7.55 -8.33
C TYR A 159 -23.15 7.01 -7.13
N GLN A 160 -24.28 7.63 -6.80
CA GLN A 160 -25.22 7.10 -5.80
C GLN A 160 -25.75 5.72 -6.21
N ASN A 161 -25.85 4.80 -5.24
CA ASN A 161 -26.26 3.41 -5.43
C ASN A 161 -25.35 2.61 -6.38
N THR A 162 -24.09 3.02 -6.55
CA THR A 162 -23.08 2.26 -7.30
C THR A 162 -22.12 1.55 -6.36
N VAL A 163 -21.39 0.55 -6.88
CA VAL A 163 -20.35 -0.15 -6.13
C VAL A 163 -19.20 0.78 -5.66
N TYR A 164 -19.09 2.00 -6.22
CA TYR A 164 -18.06 2.96 -5.85
C TYR A 164 -18.50 3.94 -4.75
N GLU A 165 -19.79 3.97 -4.40
CA GLU A 165 -20.36 4.94 -3.45
C GLU A 165 -19.64 4.93 -2.09
N PHE A 166 -19.19 3.76 -1.63
CA PHE A 166 -18.52 3.63 -0.34
C PHE A 166 -17.20 4.43 -0.24
N LEU A 167 -16.60 4.83 -1.37
CA LEU A 167 -15.32 5.55 -1.39
C LEU A 167 -15.43 7.04 -1.02
N PHE A 168 -16.64 7.60 -0.97
CA PHE A 168 -16.81 9.04 -0.70
C PHE A 168 -16.65 9.44 0.78
N ASP A 169 -16.97 8.53 1.71
CA ASP A 169 -17.07 8.84 3.13
C ASP A 169 -16.18 7.90 3.97
N LEU A 170 -14.98 7.58 3.47
CA LEU A 170 -14.02 6.72 4.16
C LEU A 170 -13.46 7.40 5.41
N THR A 171 -13.44 6.67 6.52
CA THR A 171 -12.68 7.02 7.72
C THR A 171 -11.18 6.75 7.53
N ASP A 172 -10.33 7.39 8.33
CA ASP A 172 -8.88 7.11 8.36
C ASP A 172 -8.56 5.62 8.50
N LYS A 173 -9.33 4.92 9.35
CA LYS A 173 -9.18 3.48 9.55
C LYS A 173 -9.52 2.69 8.28
N GLU A 174 -10.55 3.08 7.54
CA GLU A 174 -10.89 2.45 6.27
C GLU A 174 -9.85 2.76 5.20
N ILE A 175 -9.32 3.98 5.14
CA ILE A 175 -8.21 4.36 4.26
C ILE A 175 -6.99 3.47 4.54
N ILE A 176 -6.64 3.28 5.82
CA ILE A 176 -5.54 2.37 6.21
C ILE A 176 -5.84 0.95 5.74
N ASN A 177 -7.03 0.42 6.03
CA ASN A 177 -7.37 -0.97 5.71
C ASN A 177 -7.48 -1.25 4.21
N ILE A 178 -7.96 -0.30 3.42
CA ILE A 178 -8.22 -0.47 1.99
C ILE A 178 -6.94 -0.22 1.20
N PHE A 179 -6.25 0.89 1.47
CA PHE A 179 -5.15 1.35 0.62
C PHE A 179 -3.78 1.07 1.21
N VAL A 180 -3.53 1.40 2.48
CA VAL A 180 -2.16 1.37 3.04
C VAL A 180 -1.75 -0.03 3.51
N GLY A 181 -2.69 -0.73 4.11
CA GLY A 181 -2.51 -2.00 4.80
C GLY A 181 -2.61 -3.26 3.94
N ASN A 182 -3.21 -3.15 2.75
CA ASN A 182 -3.37 -4.26 1.79
C ASN A 182 -2.16 -4.42 0.86
#